data_AF-A0A099ZN32-F1
#
_entry.id   AF-A0A099ZN32-F1
#
_cell.length_a   1.000
_cell.length_b   1.000
_cell.length_c   1.000
_cell.angle_alpha   90.00
_cell.angle_beta   90.00
_cell.angle_gamma   90.00
#
_symmetry.space_group_name_H-M   'P 1'
#
loop_
_entity.id
_entity.type
_entity.pdbx_description
1 polymer ?
#
loop_
_entity_poly.entity_id
_entity_poly.type
_entity_poly.pdbx_seq_one_letter_code
_entity_poly.pdbx_strand_id
1 'polypeptide(L)' 'MNDFSYLHTNCFEITVELSCDKFPHASELPAEWENNRESLLLYMEQVGARGTRG' A
#
# COMPACT_ATOMS: atom_id res chain seq x y z
N MET A 1 -3.15 -9.10 10.44
CA MET A 1 -4.22 -9.42 9.46
C MET A 1 -3.58 -9.88 8.15
N ASN A 2 -2.50 -9.23 7.74
CA ASN A 2 -1.52 -9.70 6.75
C ASN A 2 -1.35 -11.24 6.65
N ASP A 3 -0.97 -11.88 7.75
CA ASP A 3 -0.73 -13.32 7.79
C ASP A 3 -1.97 -14.14 7.43
N PHE A 4 -3.16 -13.67 7.80
CA PHE A 4 -4.40 -14.34 7.46
C PHE A 4 -4.65 -14.30 5.95
N SER A 5 -4.49 -13.12 5.33
CA SER A 5 -4.64 -12.94 3.88
C SER A 5 -3.69 -13.87 3.12
N TYR A 6 -2.43 -13.99 3.55
CA TYR A 6 -1.44 -14.88 2.93
C TYR A 6 -1.76 -16.37 3.12
N LEU A 7 -2.15 -16.79 4.34
CA LEU A 7 -2.30 -18.21 4.68
C LEU A 7 -3.66 -18.81 4.27
N HIS A 8 -4.71 -17.99 4.22
CA HIS A 8 -6.09 -18.48 4.08
C HIS A 8 -6.78 -17.96 2.82
N THR A 9 -6.10 -17.19 1.99
CA THR A 9 -6.61 -16.66 0.72
C THR A 9 -5.53 -16.69 -0.37
N ASN A 10 -5.85 -16.22 -1.58
CA ASN A 10 -4.88 -16.04 -2.66
C ASN A 10 -4.29 -14.61 -2.72
N CYS A 11 -4.56 -13.77 -1.70
CA CYS A 11 -4.15 -12.38 -1.68
C CYS A 11 -2.83 -12.20 -0.92
N PHE A 12 -1.86 -11.56 -1.56
CA PHE A 12 -0.61 -11.17 -0.91
C PHE A 12 -0.73 -9.73 -0.43
N GLU A 13 -1.12 -9.60 0.83
CA GLU A 13 -1.23 -8.32 1.53
C GLU A 13 0.14 -7.91 2.07
N ILE A 14 0.39 -6.60 2.24
CA ILE A 14 1.48 -6.05 3.07
C ILE A 14 0.91 -5.00 4.02
N THR A 15 1.60 -4.74 5.13
CA THR A 15 1.29 -3.61 6.02
C THR A 15 2.30 -2.50 5.77
N VAL A 16 1.80 -1.27 5.58
CA VAL A 16 2.61 -0.08 5.30
C VAL A 16 2.34 0.96 6.37
N GLU A 17 3.40 1.44 7.01
CA GLU A 17 3.37 2.55 7.95
C GLU A 17 3.67 3.85 7.19
N LEU A 18 2.67 4.72 7.04
CA LEU A 18 2.75 5.90 6.17
C LEU A 18 3.32 7.14 6.87
N SER A 19 3.09 7.28 8.18
CA SER A 19 3.51 8.45 8.95
C SER A 19 3.84 8.09 10.40
N CYS A 20 4.66 8.93 11.03
CA CYS A 20 4.98 8.87 12.45
C CYS A 20 3.86 9.45 13.32
N ASP A 21 3.13 10.45 12.83
CA ASP A 21 1.94 10.96 13.49
C ASP A 21 0.72 10.14 13.04
N LYS A 22 0.04 9.54 14.01
CA LYS A 22 -1.13 8.71 13.76
C LYS A 22 -2.33 9.56 13.33
N PHE A 23 -2.38 10.84 13.70
CA PHE A 23 -3.51 11.74 13.45
C PHE A 23 -3.03 13.13 13.03
N PRO A 24 -2.40 13.27 11.84
CA PRO A 24 -1.89 14.54 11.36
C PRO A 24 -3.02 15.55 11.12
N HIS A 25 -2.68 16.84 11.12
CA HIS A 25 -3.66 17.89 10.85
C HIS A 25 -4.12 17.85 9.39
N ALA A 26 -5.36 18.31 9.14
CA ALA A 26 -5.93 18.36 7.79
C ALA A 26 -5.07 19.16 6.78
N SER A 27 -4.28 20.12 7.26
CA SER A 27 -3.32 20.89 6.45
C SER A 27 -2.15 20.07 5.92
N GLU A 28 -1.81 18.94 6.56
CA GLU A 28 -0.66 18.10 6.20
C GLU A 28 -1.04 17.01 5.20
N LEU A 29 -2.32 16.65 5.10
CA LEU A 29 -2.84 15.61 4.20
C LEU A 29 -2.46 15.80 2.72
N PRO A 30 -2.43 17.03 2.14
CA PRO A 30 -2.00 17.22 0.76
C PRO A 30 -0.52 16.84 0.55
N ALA A 31 0.34 17.10 1.54
CA ALA A 31 1.75 16.74 1.47
C ALA A 31 1.93 15.21 1.62
N GLU A 32 1.20 14.59 2.55
CA GLU A 32 1.20 13.13 2.71
C GLU A 32 0.73 12.41 1.45
N TRP A 33 -0.27 12.96 0.75
CA TRP A 33 -0.69 12.45 -0.55
C TRP A 33 0.44 12.52 -1.58
N GLU A 34 1.08 13.68 -1.73
CA GLU A 34 2.13 13.84 -2.75
C GLU A 34 3.34 12.94 -2.45
N ASN A 35 3.68 12.76 -1.17
CA ASN A 35 4.77 11.87 -0.74
C ASN A 35 4.52 10.40 -1.08
N ASN A 36 3.26 9.94 -1.07
CA ASN A 36 2.91 8.53 -1.22
C ASN A 36 2.29 8.18 -2.59
N ARG A 37 1.86 9.18 -3.37
CA ARG A 37 1.12 8.97 -4.63
C ARG A 37 1.84 8.03 -5.59
N GLU A 38 3.11 8.28 -5.86
CA GLU A 38 3.89 7.47 -6.81
C GLU A 38 4.09 6.04 -6.28
N SER A 39 4.43 5.90 -4.99
CA SER A 39 4.61 4.60 -4.36
C SER A 39 3.35 3.73 -4.43
N LEU A 40 2.17 4.31 -4.22
CA LEU A 40 0.89 3.60 -4.31
C LEU A 40 0.58 3.17 -5.75
N LEU A 41 0.85 4.02 -6.74
CA LEU A 41 0.66 3.67 -8.16
C LEU A 41 1.60 2.51 -8.56
N LEU A 42 2.88 2.61 -8.24
CA LEU A 42 3.86 1.56 -8.53
C LEU A 42 3.55 0.23 -7.83
N TYR A 43 2.96 0.28 -6.63
CA TYR A 43 2.53 -0.91 -5.91
C TYR A 43 1.37 -1.61 -6.62
N MET A 44 0.37 -0.86 -7.11
CA MET A 44 -0.74 -1.43 -7.87
C MET A 44 -0.28 -2.06 -9.19
N GLU A 45 0.71 -1.47 -9.86
CA GLU A 45 1.29 -2.01 -11.09
C GLU A 45 1.91 -3.40 -10.90
N GLN A 46 2.38 -3.74 -9.69
CA GLN A 46 3.02 -5.04 -9.42
C GLN A 46 2.11 -6.23 -9.74
N VAL A 47 0.79 -6.09 -9.57
CA VAL A 47 -0.18 -7.17 -9.77
C VAL A 47 -0.28 -7.60 -11.24
N GLY A 48 -0.02 -6.68 -12.18
CA GLY A 48 -0.13 -6.95 -13.62
C GLY A 48 1.21 -6.97 -14.36
N ALA A 49 2.21 -6.22 -13.87
CA ALA A 49 3.51 -6.09 -14.52
C ALA A 49 4.50 -7.21 -14.15
N ARG A 50 4.21 -8.00 -13.11
CA ARG A 50 5.10 -9.06 -12.60
C ARG A 50 4.38 -10.38 -12.41
N GLY A 51 5.17 -11.45 -12.35
CA GLY A 51 4.67 -12.82 -12.22
C GLY A 51 4.18 -13.40 -13.54
N THR A 52 3.53 -14.55 -13.46
CA THR A 52 2.91 -15.23 -14.60
C THR A 52 1.42 -15.40 -14.31
N ARG A 53 0.60 -15.25 -15.35
CA ARG A 53 -0.84 -15.54 -15.34
C ARG A 53 -1.13 -16.41 -16.56
N GLY A 54 -1.96 -17.43 -16.39
CA GLY A 54 -2.39 -18.37 -17.43
C GLY A 54 -3.85 -18.74 -17.28
#